data_AF-A0A8J8NT66-F1
#
_entry.id   AF-A0A8J8NT66-F1
#
_cell.length_a   1.000
_cell.length_b   1.000
_cell.length_c   1.000
_cell.angle_alpha   90.00
_cell.angle_beta   90.00
_cell.angle_gamma   90.00
#
_symmetry.space_group_name_H-M   'P 1'
#
loop_
_entity.id
_entity.type
_entity.pdbx_description
1 polymer ?
#
loop_
_entity_poly.entity_id
_entity_poly.type
_entity_poly.pdbx_seq_one_letter_code
_entity_poly.pdbx_strand_id
1 'polypeptide(L)'
;MKLLINQIMSEQTSQQVLEADYTFSLFLLINLALISALILTVITLILVALTRLATHYRRKEVSLRLQPQHRDYPILAFFHPQCDGGAGGEKVLYQAIQAIQQSPHRDLQIVIYSGSTKSPGEILTHVHERFGLSIMPINLHFIRLRSQGKSLRPDNYPSFTMFWQAWASVRVCFEAMVTCPCDVFVDTMGVGYAYPVVKMFFGPKIYSYTHYPLVSYDMMRDVVNGVQQFNNREEITASKLKTVFLLWLGSH
;
A
#
# COMPACT_ATOMS: atom_id res chain seq x y z
N MET A 1 51.83 -39.34 35.10
CA MET A 1 50.42 -39.74 35.30
C MET A 1 49.59 -38.67 36.03
N LYS A 2 49.92 -38.29 37.28
CA LYS A 2 49.16 -37.24 38.03
C LYS A 2 49.10 -35.88 37.33
N LEU A 3 50.22 -35.40 36.77
CA LEU A 3 50.27 -34.13 36.03
C LEU A 3 49.35 -34.12 34.79
N LEU A 4 49.32 -35.23 34.06
CA LEU A 4 48.46 -35.39 32.87
C LEU A 4 46.97 -35.40 33.25
N ILE A 5 46.61 -36.08 34.36
CA ILE A 5 45.23 -36.09 34.87
C ILE A 5 44.79 -34.69 35.31
N ASN A 6 45.65 -33.95 36.02
CA ASN A 6 45.33 -32.59 36.45
C ASN A 6 45.16 -31.63 35.26
N GLN A 7 45.95 -31.79 34.19
CA GLN A 7 45.81 -30.98 32.98
C GLN A 7 44.48 -31.28 32.25
N ILE A 8 44.12 -32.55 32.09
CA ILE A 8 42.86 -32.97 31.46
C ILE A 8 41.66 -32.44 32.28
N MET A 9 41.70 -32.57 33.60
CA MET A 9 40.62 -32.05 34.47
C MET A 9 40.52 -30.52 34.40
N SER A 10 41.64 -29.80 34.30
CA SER A 10 41.65 -28.36 34.11
C SER A 10 41.03 -27.95 32.77
N GLU A 11 41.41 -28.61 31.67
CA GLU A 11 40.86 -28.34 30.34
C GLU A 11 39.35 -28.64 30.27
N GLN A 12 38.90 -29.75 30.86
CA GLN A 12 37.47 -30.08 30.96
C GLN A 12 36.69 -29.05 31.77
N THR A 13 37.26 -28.58 32.89
CA THR A 13 36.64 -27.53 33.71
C THR A 13 36.56 -26.21 32.94
N SER A 14 37.62 -25.81 32.23
CA SER A 14 37.62 -24.61 31.38
C SER A 14 36.61 -24.69 30.24
N GLN A 15 36.48 -25.85 29.58
CA GLN A 15 35.46 -26.07 28.55
C GLN A 15 34.04 -26.00 29.12
N GLN A 16 33.77 -26.59 30.27
CA GLN A 16 32.46 -26.51 30.92
C GLN A 16 32.07 -25.09 31.31
N VAL A 17 33.02 -24.28 31.80
CA VAL A 17 32.80 -22.87 32.13
C VAL A 17 32.49 -22.07 30.85
N LEU A 18 33.27 -22.27 29.78
CA LEU A 18 33.02 -21.62 28.49
C LEU A 18 31.63 -21.99 27.92
N GLU A 19 31.25 -23.27 27.92
CA GLU A 19 29.93 -23.71 27.48
C GLU A 19 28.79 -23.11 28.33
N ALA A 20 28.98 -23.03 29.66
CA ALA A 20 28.03 -22.37 30.56
C ALA A 20 27.91 -20.86 30.26
N ASP A 21 29.01 -20.17 29.98
CA ASP A 21 29.01 -18.74 29.61
C ASP A 21 28.32 -18.49 28.27
N TYR A 22 28.52 -19.35 27.26
CA TYR A 22 27.85 -19.25 25.97
C TYR A 22 26.35 -19.54 26.08
N THR A 23 25.96 -20.57 26.83
CA THR A 23 24.54 -20.91 27.02
C THR A 23 23.81 -19.80 27.80
N PHE A 24 24.45 -19.23 28.83
CA PHE A 24 23.93 -18.08 29.56
C PHE A 24 23.79 -16.83 28.67
N SER A 25 24.84 -16.52 27.88
CA SER A 25 24.83 -15.38 26.95
C SER A 25 23.75 -15.54 25.87
N LEU A 26 23.60 -16.73 25.30
CA LEU A 26 22.58 -17.04 24.30
C LEU A 26 21.17 -16.92 24.90
N PHE A 27 20.96 -17.46 26.11
CA PHE A 27 19.70 -17.34 26.83
C PHE A 27 19.33 -15.87 27.08
N LEU A 28 20.29 -15.05 27.51
CA LEU A 28 20.08 -13.61 27.71
C LEU A 28 19.69 -12.91 26.40
N LEU A 29 20.42 -13.17 25.32
CA LEU A 29 20.14 -12.58 24.00
C LEU A 29 18.74 -12.95 23.49
N ILE A 30 18.35 -14.22 23.63
CA ILE A 30 17.00 -14.68 23.24
C ILE A 30 15.93 -13.97 24.07
N ASN A 31 16.09 -13.88 25.39
CA ASN A 31 15.11 -13.20 26.24
C ASN A 31 14.99 -11.70 25.90
N LEU A 32 16.11 -11.02 25.65
CA LEU A 32 16.09 -9.62 25.20
C LEU A 32 15.39 -9.46 23.84
N ALA A 33 15.63 -10.37 22.90
CA ALA A 33 14.94 -10.38 21.61
C ALA A 33 13.42 -10.61 21.77
N LEU A 34 13.00 -11.52 22.66
CA LEU A 34 11.58 -11.77 22.93
C LEU A 34 10.91 -10.59 23.62
N ILE A 35 11.56 -9.98 24.62
CA ILE A 35 11.03 -8.80 25.32
C ILE A 35 10.90 -7.62 24.35
N SER A 36 11.91 -7.36 23.52
CA SER A 36 11.86 -6.29 22.52
C SER A 36 10.76 -6.52 21.47
N ALA A 37 10.58 -7.76 20.99
CA ALA A 37 9.50 -8.12 20.08
C ALA A 37 8.12 -7.93 20.72
N LEU A 38 7.96 -8.30 22.01
CA LEU A 38 6.73 -8.09 22.76
C LEU A 38 6.43 -6.59 22.92
N ILE A 39 7.42 -5.78 23.32
CA ILE A 39 7.28 -4.33 23.46
C ILE A 39 6.86 -3.70 22.12
N LEU A 40 7.53 -4.06 21.02
CA LEU A 40 7.21 -3.56 19.69
C LEU A 40 5.78 -3.94 19.26
N THR A 41 5.34 -5.16 19.58
CA THR A 41 3.99 -5.64 19.30
C THR A 41 2.95 -4.83 20.07
N VAL A 42 3.16 -4.62 21.38
CA VAL A 42 2.26 -3.83 22.22
C VAL A 42 2.18 -2.38 21.74
N ILE A 43 3.32 -1.75 21.43
CA ILE A 43 3.36 -0.39 20.85
C ILE A 43 2.57 -0.33 19.55
N THR A 44 2.75 -1.32 18.67
CA THR A 44 2.02 -1.39 17.39
C THR A 44 0.52 -1.53 17.61
N LEU A 45 0.08 -2.39 18.53
CA LEU A 45 -1.34 -2.56 18.87
C LEU A 45 -1.96 -1.27 19.43
N ILE A 46 -1.24 -0.57 20.31
CA ILE A 46 -1.67 0.73 20.83
C ILE A 46 -1.79 1.74 19.69
N LEU A 47 -0.80 1.85 18.80
CA LEU A 47 -0.83 2.76 17.66
C LEU A 47 -1.99 2.46 16.72
N VAL A 48 -2.24 1.18 16.43
CA VAL A 48 -3.38 0.74 15.62
C VAL A 48 -4.71 1.09 16.31
N ALA A 49 -4.83 0.85 17.61
CA ALA A 49 -6.05 1.20 18.34
C ALA A 49 -6.32 2.71 18.32
N LEU A 50 -5.30 3.53 18.56
CA LEU A 50 -5.39 4.99 18.52
C LEU A 50 -5.75 5.51 17.13
N THR A 51 -5.12 4.99 16.09
CA THR A 51 -5.41 5.38 14.70
C THR A 51 -6.80 4.96 14.26
N ARG A 52 -7.28 3.77 14.66
CA ARG A 52 -8.65 3.32 14.42
C ARG A 52 -9.68 4.18 15.14
N LEU A 53 -9.42 4.54 16.40
CA LEU A 53 -10.29 5.42 17.16
C LEU A 53 -10.36 6.82 16.53
N ALA A 54 -9.21 7.40 16.19
CA ALA A 54 -9.14 8.69 15.49
C ALA A 54 -9.85 8.65 14.14
N THR A 55 -9.68 7.56 13.39
CA THR A 55 -10.37 7.32 12.11
C THR A 55 -11.88 7.27 12.29
N HIS A 56 -12.37 6.58 13.33
CA HIS A 56 -13.80 6.50 13.63
C HIS A 56 -14.42 7.88 13.88
N TYR A 57 -13.76 8.71 14.71
CA TYR A 57 -14.25 10.06 14.99
C TYR A 57 -14.17 10.97 13.77
N ARG A 58 -13.04 10.96 13.04
CA ARG A 58 -12.88 11.74 11.81
C ARG A 58 -13.87 11.34 10.73
N ARG A 59 -14.21 10.05 10.61
CA ARG A 59 -15.20 9.57 9.64
C ARG A 59 -16.57 10.18 9.88
N LYS A 60 -17.01 10.25 11.14
CA LYS A 60 -18.29 10.90 11.51
C LYS A 60 -18.28 12.38 11.17
N GLU A 61 -17.20 13.08 11.51
CA GLU A 61 -17.02 14.50 11.19
C GLU A 61 -17.03 14.76 9.68
N VAL A 62 -16.30 13.95 8.91
CA VAL A 62 -16.23 14.08 7.45
C VAL A 62 -17.58 13.78 6.81
N SER A 63 -18.28 12.74 7.26
CA SER A 63 -19.59 12.41 6.70
C SER A 63 -20.60 13.54 6.89
N LEU A 64 -20.60 14.18 8.07
CA LEU A 64 -21.40 15.37 8.34
C LEU A 64 -21.06 16.53 7.41
N ARG A 65 -19.78 16.74 7.10
CA ARG A 65 -19.32 17.81 6.20
C ARG A 65 -19.66 17.54 4.74
N LEU A 66 -19.55 16.29 4.29
CA LEU A 66 -19.84 15.90 2.91
C LEU A 66 -21.34 16.05 2.64
N GLN A 67 -22.18 15.43 3.47
CA GLN A 67 -23.64 15.47 3.31
C GLN A 67 -24.34 15.32 4.66
N PRO A 68 -24.76 16.42 5.32
CA PRO A 68 -25.43 16.38 6.62
C PRO A 68 -26.68 15.50 6.66
N GLN A 69 -27.43 15.45 5.55
CA GLN A 69 -28.68 14.69 5.43
C GLN A 69 -28.43 13.17 5.32
N HIS A 70 -27.26 12.75 4.83
CA HIS A 70 -26.88 11.35 4.65
C HIS A 70 -25.71 10.94 5.55
N ARG A 71 -25.50 11.63 6.68
CA ARG A 71 -24.36 11.40 7.59
C ARG A 71 -24.20 9.96 8.10
N ASP A 72 -25.30 9.20 8.11
CA ASP A 72 -25.33 7.82 8.59
C ASP A 72 -25.08 6.81 7.45
N TYR A 73 -25.07 7.27 6.20
CA TYR A 73 -24.74 6.44 5.04
C TYR A 73 -23.23 6.16 4.99
N PRO A 74 -22.82 4.99 4.49
CA PRO A 74 -21.41 4.68 4.27
C PRO A 74 -20.73 5.66 3.29
N ILE A 75 -19.46 5.97 3.56
CA ILE A 75 -18.61 6.68 2.61
C ILE A 75 -17.92 5.65 1.72
N LEU A 76 -18.27 5.66 0.43
CA LEU A 76 -17.64 4.86 -0.62
C LEU A 76 -16.60 5.72 -1.34
N ALA A 77 -15.32 5.42 -1.14
CA ALA A 77 -14.24 6.17 -1.73
C ALA A 77 -13.51 5.38 -2.81
N PHE A 78 -13.43 5.95 -3.99
CA PHE A 78 -12.61 5.47 -5.10
C PHE A 78 -11.23 6.11 -5.04
N PHE A 79 -10.19 5.28 -4.99
CA PHE A 79 -8.82 5.74 -5.12
C PHE A 79 -8.42 5.74 -6.60
N HIS A 80 -8.44 6.93 -7.20
CA HIS A 80 -8.03 7.13 -8.58
C HIS A 80 -7.42 8.53 -8.77
N PRO A 81 -6.17 8.74 -8.32
CA PRO A 81 -5.62 10.09 -8.32
C PRO A 81 -5.49 10.74 -9.71
N GLN A 82 -5.37 9.96 -10.79
CA GLN A 82 -5.39 10.42 -12.19
C GLN A 82 -6.79 10.28 -12.81
N CYS A 83 -7.83 10.82 -12.17
CA CYS A 83 -9.22 10.65 -12.62
C CYS A 83 -9.65 11.53 -13.81
N ASP A 84 -8.73 12.28 -14.43
CA ASP A 84 -9.02 13.28 -15.46
C ASP A 84 -8.16 13.13 -16.73
N GLY A 85 -7.61 11.94 -16.97
CA GLY A 85 -6.74 11.59 -18.09
C GLY A 85 -7.43 10.91 -19.29
N GLY A 86 -8.65 10.41 -19.13
CA GLY A 86 -9.43 9.73 -20.17
C GLY A 86 -8.99 8.29 -20.50
N ALA A 87 -8.29 7.60 -19.60
CA ALA A 87 -7.80 6.23 -19.77
C ALA A 87 -8.83 5.14 -19.38
N GLY A 88 -8.48 3.86 -19.62
CA GLY A 88 -9.38 2.72 -19.37
C GLY A 88 -9.77 2.52 -17.90
N GLY A 89 -8.85 2.74 -16.96
CA GLY A 89 -9.14 2.65 -15.52
C GLY A 89 -10.17 3.69 -15.05
N GLU A 90 -10.11 4.90 -15.62
CA GLU A 90 -11.06 5.97 -15.34
C GLU A 90 -12.46 5.63 -15.88
N LYS A 91 -12.54 5.01 -17.06
CA LYS A 91 -13.84 4.55 -17.59
C LYS A 91 -14.53 3.63 -16.59
N VAL A 92 -13.81 2.70 -15.98
CA VAL A 92 -14.37 1.76 -15.00
C VAL A 92 -14.80 2.47 -13.73
N LEU A 93 -13.98 3.39 -13.22
CA LEU A 93 -14.35 4.27 -12.11
C LEU A 93 -15.71 4.95 -12.35
N TYR A 94 -15.85 5.66 -13.47
CA TYR A 94 -17.06 6.43 -13.73
C TYR A 94 -18.26 5.55 -14.10
N GLN A 95 -18.06 4.41 -14.75
CA GLN A 95 -19.12 3.42 -14.97
C GLN A 95 -19.63 2.84 -13.65
N ALA A 96 -18.74 2.53 -12.70
CA ALA A 96 -19.14 2.05 -11.38
C ALA A 96 -19.96 3.10 -10.61
N ILE A 97 -19.52 4.37 -10.64
CA ILE A 97 -20.25 5.47 -10.02
C ILE A 97 -21.63 5.63 -10.66
N GLN A 98 -21.73 5.62 -11.99
CA GLN A 98 -23.01 5.72 -12.69
C GLN A 98 -23.96 4.58 -12.30
N ALA A 99 -23.45 3.34 -12.26
CA ALA A 99 -24.24 2.17 -11.87
C ALA A 99 -24.77 2.29 -10.43
N ILE A 100 -23.96 2.81 -9.50
CA ILE A 100 -24.39 3.06 -8.12
C ILE A 100 -25.51 4.11 -8.09
N GLN A 101 -25.35 5.20 -8.85
CA GLN A 101 -26.34 6.28 -8.92
C GLN A 101 -27.68 5.83 -9.54
N GLN A 102 -27.66 4.80 -10.38
CA GLN A 102 -28.85 4.18 -10.98
C GLN A 102 -29.44 3.04 -10.12
N SER A 103 -28.79 2.70 -9.02
CA SER A 103 -29.19 1.62 -8.12
C SER A 103 -30.01 2.13 -6.92
N PRO A 104 -30.60 1.24 -6.11
CA PRO A 104 -31.19 1.60 -4.81
C PRO A 104 -30.21 2.25 -3.82
N HIS A 105 -28.89 2.18 -4.08
CA HIS A 105 -27.84 2.75 -3.24
C HIS A 105 -27.38 4.15 -3.70
N ARG A 106 -28.19 4.88 -4.47
CA ARG A 106 -27.87 6.22 -4.99
C ARG A 106 -27.59 7.28 -3.91
N ASP A 107 -28.04 7.04 -2.68
CA ASP A 107 -27.88 7.95 -1.53
C ASP A 107 -26.56 7.71 -0.77
N LEU A 108 -25.70 6.80 -1.24
CA LEU A 108 -24.35 6.65 -0.73
C LEU A 108 -23.53 7.93 -0.94
N GLN A 109 -22.68 8.25 0.02
CA GLN A 109 -21.69 9.32 -0.11
C GLN A 109 -20.52 8.79 -0.94
N ILE A 110 -20.37 9.29 -2.16
CA ILE A 110 -19.32 8.86 -3.07
C ILE A 110 -18.18 9.88 -3.03
N VAL A 111 -16.97 9.39 -2.82
CA VAL A 111 -15.73 10.17 -2.81
C VAL A 111 -14.80 9.66 -3.91
N ILE A 112 -14.13 10.56 -4.62
CA ILE A 112 -12.98 10.23 -5.46
C ILE A 112 -11.76 10.90 -4.85
N TYR A 113 -10.78 10.12 -4.43
CA TYR A 113 -9.46 10.66 -4.09
C TYR A 113 -8.73 11.02 -5.39
N SER A 114 -8.60 12.32 -5.65
CA SER A 114 -8.13 12.87 -6.92
C SER A 114 -6.86 13.69 -6.72
N GLY A 115 -5.93 13.59 -7.66
CA GLY A 115 -4.78 14.46 -7.80
C GLY A 115 -5.00 15.58 -8.83
N SER A 116 -6.18 15.66 -9.46
CA SER A 116 -6.50 16.68 -10.46
C SER A 116 -6.68 18.06 -9.84
N THR A 117 -6.17 19.09 -10.53
CA THR A 117 -6.38 20.50 -10.19
C THR A 117 -7.66 21.07 -10.84
N LYS A 118 -8.29 20.32 -11.74
CA LYS A 118 -9.51 20.75 -12.44
C LYS A 118 -10.69 20.75 -11.48
N SER A 119 -11.67 21.59 -11.76
CA SER A 119 -12.92 21.58 -11.00
C SER A 119 -13.71 20.29 -11.25
N PRO A 120 -14.55 19.84 -10.30
CA PRO A 120 -15.43 18.69 -10.51
C PRO A 120 -16.28 18.81 -11.78
N GLY A 121 -16.79 20.00 -12.10
CA GLY A 121 -17.59 20.23 -13.30
C GLY A 121 -16.81 19.96 -14.59
N GLU A 122 -15.58 20.48 -14.69
CA GLU A 122 -14.70 20.22 -15.85
C GLU A 122 -14.39 18.72 -16.02
N ILE A 123 -14.12 18.03 -14.91
CA ILE A 123 -13.87 16.59 -14.93
C ILE A 123 -15.10 15.83 -15.44
N LEU A 124 -16.28 16.15 -14.92
CA LEU A 124 -17.52 15.48 -15.32
C LEU A 124 -17.91 15.77 -16.78
N THR A 125 -17.68 16.98 -17.27
CA THR A 125 -17.85 17.31 -18.69
C THR A 125 -16.92 16.46 -19.56
N HIS A 126 -15.65 16.37 -19.20
CA HIS A 126 -14.69 15.54 -19.94
C HIS A 126 -15.06 14.04 -19.91
N VAL A 127 -15.58 13.55 -18.79
CA VAL A 127 -16.09 12.16 -18.67
C VAL A 127 -17.27 11.92 -19.62
N HIS A 128 -18.18 12.88 -19.73
CA HIS A 128 -19.30 12.80 -20.66
C HIS A 128 -18.81 12.80 -22.12
N GLU A 129 -17.93 13.73 -22.48
CA GLU A 129 -17.37 13.84 -23.84
C GLU A 129 -16.55 12.59 -24.24
N ARG A 130 -15.75 12.06 -23.31
CA ARG A 130 -14.83 10.95 -23.58
C ARG A 130 -15.49 9.58 -23.55
N PHE A 131 -16.42 9.37 -22.61
CA PHE A 131 -17.00 8.05 -22.33
C PHE A 131 -18.51 7.97 -22.57
N GLY A 132 -19.20 9.08 -22.82
CA GLY A 132 -20.66 9.13 -22.94
C GLY A 132 -21.40 8.90 -21.62
N LEU A 133 -20.72 9.08 -20.47
CA LEU A 133 -21.28 8.80 -19.15
C LEU A 133 -21.79 10.09 -18.51
N SER A 134 -23.08 10.12 -18.17
CA SER A 134 -23.69 11.21 -17.40
C SER A 134 -23.69 10.86 -15.92
N ILE A 135 -22.89 11.60 -15.14
CA ILE A 135 -22.71 11.41 -13.70
C ILE A 135 -23.39 12.55 -12.95
N MET A 136 -24.23 12.21 -11.97
CA MET A 136 -24.89 13.23 -11.14
C MET A 136 -23.93 13.74 -10.06
N PRO A 137 -23.78 15.07 -9.88
CA PRO A 137 -22.85 15.62 -8.88
C PRO A 137 -23.41 15.56 -7.44
N ILE A 138 -24.70 15.30 -7.26
CA ILE A 138 -25.42 15.55 -6.00
C ILE A 138 -24.88 14.75 -4.80
N ASN A 139 -24.23 13.61 -5.05
CA ASN A 139 -23.60 12.79 -4.00
C ASN A 139 -22.12 12.44 -4.26
N LEU A 140 -21.45 13.21 -5.11
CA LEU A 140 -20.10 12.94 -5.57
C LEU A 140 -19.13 14.05 -5.15
N HIS A 141 -18.09 13.67 -4.41
CA HIS A 141 -17.11 14.59 -3.86
C HIS A 141 -15.69 14.25 -4.34
N PHE A 142 -14.95 15.26 -4.79
CA PHE A 142 -13.55 15.10 -5.18
C PHE A 142 -12.65 15.58 -4.04
N ILE A 143 -11.88 14.66 -3.45
CA ILE A 143 -10.94 14.94 -2.37
C ILE A 143 -9.54 15.05 -2.95
N ARG A 144 -8.98 16.26 -2.89
CA ARG A 144 -7.68 16.56 -3.48
C ARG A 144 -6.52 16.00 -2.64
N LEU A 145 -5.73 15.11 -3.25
CA LEU A 145 -4.48 14.59 -2.71
C LEU A 145 -3.31 15.47 -3.16
N ARG A 146 -2.50 15.95 -2.22
CA ARG A 146 -1.36 16.84 -2.50
C ARG A 146 -0.10 16.07 -2.86
N SER A 147 0.10 14.87 -2.29
CA SER A 147 1.37 14.14 -2.45
C SER A 147 1.48 13.33 -3.75
N GLN A 148 0.37 13.13 -4.48
CA GLN A 148 0.34 12.26 -5.66
C GLN A 148 1.23 12.75 -6.81
N GLY A 149 1.16 14.03 -7.17
CA GLY A 149 1.73 14.57 -8.40
C GLY A 149 3.23 14.30 -8.57
N LYS A 150 4.02 14.20 -7.49
CA LYS A 150 5.46 13.88 -7.57
C LYS A 150 5.81 12.45 -7.17
N SER A 151 4.92 11.71 -6.54
CA SER A 151 5.29 10.42 -5.93
C SER A 151 4.84 9.23 -6.76
N LEU A 152 3.74 9.31 -7.52
CA LEU A 152 3.22 8.14 -8.24
C LEU A 152 3.77 7.99 -9.68
N ARG A 153 4.52 8.97 -10.20
CA ARG A 153 5.08 8.85 -11.55
C ARG A 153 6.37 8.00 -11.54
N PRO A 154 6.50 7.01 -12.45
CA PRO A 154 7.72 6.19 -12.57
C PRO A 154 8.99 7.02 -12.75
N ASP A 155 8.90 8.12 -13.51
CA ASP A 155 10.05 8.98 -13.88
C ASP A 155 10.81 9.58 -12.68
N ASN A 156 10.22 9.55 -11.48
CA ASN A 156 10.90 10.05 -10.27
C ASN A 156 11.87 9.05 -9.65
N TYR A 157 11.89 7.80 -10.12
CA TYR A 157 12.65 6.71 -9.51
C TYR A 157 13.59 6.07 -10.54
N PRO A 158 14.81 6.62 -10.72
CA PRO A 158 15.81 6.12 -11.68
C PRO A 158 16.43 4.79 -11.26
N SER A 159 16.19 4.36 -10.02
CA SER A 159 16.53 3.04 -9.53
C SER A 159 15.52 2.58 -8.49
N PHE A 160 15.31 1.28 -8.33
CA PHE A 160 14.35 0.72 -7.37
C PHE A 160 12.89 1.11 -7.64
N THR A 161 12.53 1.34 -8.91
CA THR A 161 11.26 1.95 -9.33
C THR A 161 10.04 1.25 -8.72
N MET A 162 9.99 -0.08 -8.77
CA MET A 162 8.89 -0.87 -8.23
C MET A 162 8.71 -0.69 -6.71
N PHE A 163 9.81 -0.66 -5.97
CA PHE A 163 9.80 -0.44 -4.53
C PHE A 163 9.32 0.96 -4.19
N TRP A 164 9.91 1.97 -4.83
CA TRP A 164 9.61 3.34 -4.53
C TRP A 164 8.19 3.72 -4.96
N GLN A 165 7.69 3.14 -6.05
CA GLN A 165 6.28 3.24 -6.41
C GLN A 165 5.38 2.57 -5.38
N ALA A 166 5.71 1.36 -4.93
CA ALA A 166 4.92 0.71 -3.88
C ALA A 166 4.89 1.54 -2.59
N TRP A 167 6.03 2.09 -2.17
CA TRP A 167 6.12 3.00 -1.02
C TRP A 167 5.36 4.31 -1.23
N ALA A 168 5.45 4.90 -2.42
CA ALA A 168 4.70 6.08 -2.80
C ALA A 168 3.19 5.83 -2.73
N SER A 169 2.72 4.69 -3.24
CA SER A 169 1.33 4.27 -3.14
C SER A 169 0.88 4.17 -1.69
N VAL A 170 1.67 3.56 -0.80
CA VAL A 170 1.38 3.53 0.65
C VAL A 170 1.21 4.94 1.20
N ARG A 171 2.14 5.86 0.89
CA ARG A 171 2.08 7.25 1.37
C ARG A 171 0.85 8.00 0.90
N VAL A 172 0.50 7.88 -0.38
CA VAL A 172 -0.65 8.58 -0.97
C VAL A 172 -1.97 8.00 -0.46
N CYS A 173 -2.08 6.68 -0.30
CA CYS A 173 -3.24 6.06 0.32
C CYS A 173 -3.38 6.46 1.80
N PHE A 174 -2.26 6.60 2.52
CA PHE A 174 -2.28 7.09 3.89
C PHE A 174 -2.77 8.55 3.96
N GLU A 175 -2.30 9.42 3.07
CA GLU A 175 -2.83 10.79 2.94
C GLU A 175 -4.34 10.79 2.69
N ALA A 176 -4.81 9.96 1.75
CA ALA A 176 -6.23 9.83 1.42
C ALA A 176 -7.08 9.48 2.64
N MET A 177 -6.68 8.46 3.40
CA MET A 177 -7.40 8.00 4.58
C MET A 177 -7.33 8.98 5.76
N VAL A 178 -6.22 9.72 5.93
CA VAL A 178 -6.12 10.77 6.96
C VAL A 178 -6.99 11.98 6.63
N THR A 179 -7.10 12.30 5.34
CA THR A 179 -7.83 13.47 4.84
C THR A 179 -9.34 13.24 4.87
N CYS A 180 -9.79 12.11 4.34
CA CYS A 180 -11.21 11.75 4.28
C CYS A 180 -11.31 10.24 4.48
N PRO A 181 -11.38 9.74 5.73
CA PRO A 181 -11.51 8.31 5.98
C PRO A 181 -12.84 7.78 5.43
N CYS A 182 -12.79 6.61 4.81
CA CYS A 182 -13.94 5.96 4.19
C CYS A 182 -14.31 4.64 4.89
N ASP A 183 -15.52 4.15 4.62
CA ASP A 183 -15.98 2.84 5.06
C ASP A 183 -15.63 1.76 4.05
N VAL A 184 -15.67 2.12 2.77
CA VAL A 184 -15.33 1.25 1.64
C VAL A 184 -14.32 1.98 0.76
N PHE A 185 -13.13 1.38 0.64
CA PHE A 185 -12.05 1.83 -0.22
C PHE A 185 -12.03 0.98 -1.48
N VAL A 186 -12.23 1.60 -2.63
CA VAL A 186 -12.22 0.95 -3.94
C VAL A 186 -10.97 1.39 -4.69
N ASP A 187 -10.03 0.48 -4.89
CA ASP A 187 -8.87 0.72 -5.72
C ASP A 187 -9.19 0.45 -7.20
N THR A 188 -8.97 1.45 -8.03
CA THR A 188 -9.11 1.36 -9.49
C THR A 188 -7.80 1.71 -10.21
N MET A 189 -6.72 1.93 -9.44
CA MET A 189 -5.38 2.26 -9.93
C MET A 189 -4.44 1.05 -9.89
N GLY A 190 -4.60 0.16 -8.91
CA GLY A 190 -3.74 -1.03 -8.75
C GLY A 190 -2.66 -0.86 -7.68
N VAL A 191 -2.99 -0.30 -6.53
CA VAL A 191 -2.11 -0.03 -5.38
C VAL A 191 -2.17 -1.12 -4.30
N GLY A 192 -2.18 -2.39 -4.71
CA GLY A 192 -2.32 -3.55 -3.81
C GLY A 192 -1.41 -3.57 -2.58
N TYR A 193 -0.18 -3.09 -2.73
CA TYR A 193 0.81 -3.00 -1.64
C TYR A 193 0.38 -2.10 -0.48
N ALA A 194 -0.53 -1.15 -0.72
CA ALA A 194 -1.04 -0.26 0.31
C ALA A 194 -2.13 -0.92 1.17
N TYR A 195 -2.74 -2.02 0.74
CA TYR A 195 -3.90 -2.60 1.42
C TYR A 195 -3.63 -3.04 2.85
N PRO A 196 -2.52 -3.73 3.18
CA PRO A 196 -2.25 -4.12 4.56
C PRO A 196 -2.16 -2.90 5.48
N VAL A 197 -1.50 -1.82 5.03
CA VAL A 197 -1.36 -0.58 5.81
C VAL A 197 -2.72 0.12 5.95
N VAL A 198 -3.45 0.31 4.85
CA VAL A 198 -4.77 0.95 4.86
C VAL A 198 -5.74 0.17 5.75
N LYS A 199 -5.78 -1.15 5.60
CA LYS A 199 -6.63 -2.03 6.39
C LYS A 199 -6.23 -2.00 7.86
N MET A 200 -4.94 -2.11 8.18
CA MET A 200 -4.46 -2.18 9.55
C MET A 200 -4.77 -0.90 10.32
N PHE A 201 -4.38 0.27 9.79
CA PHE A 201 -4.47 1.54 10.52
C PHE A 201 -5.85 2.22 10.44
N PHE A 202 -6.59 2.08 9.34
CA PHE A 202 -7.86 2.80 9.14
C PHE A 202 -9.09 1.89 9.10
N GLY A 203 -8.93 0.65 8.64
CA GLY A 203 -9.99 -0.35 8.72
C GLY A 203 -11.06 -0.46 7.66
N PRO A 204 -11.04 0.25 6.52
CA PRO A 204 -12.12 0.16 5.54
C PRO A 204 -12.27 -1.25 4.99
N LYS A 205 -13.42 -1.56 4.39
CA LYS A 205 -13.54 -2.68 3.45
C LYS A 205 -12.78 -2.28 2.18
N ILE A 206 -11.94 -3.17 1.66
CA ILE A 206 -11.12 -2.89 0.48
C ILE A 206 -11.62 -3.75 -0.66
N TYR A 207 -11.97 -3.10 -1.77
CA TYR A 207 -12.25 -3.73 -3.05
C TYR A 207 -11.24 -3.22 -4.07
N SER A 208 -10.90 -4.06 -5.05
CA SER A 208 -9.95 -3.69 -6.08
C SER A 208 -10.46 -4.13 -7.44
N TYR A 209 -10.31 -3.25 -8.41
CA TYR A 209 -10.39 -3.54 -9.81
C TYR A 209 -9.01 -3.26 -10.42
N THR A 210 -8.19 -4.30 -10.52
CA THR A 210 -6.83 -4.22 -11.06
C THR A 210 -6.76 -5.05 -12.34
N HIS A 211 -6.77 -4.39 -13.50
CA HIS A 211 -6.67 -5.06 -14.81
C HIS A 211 -5.23 -5.43 -15.21
N TYR A 212 -4.24 -4.75 -14.63
CA TYR A 212 -2.82 -5.06 -14.81
C TYR A 212 -2.13 -4.97 -13.45
N PRO A 213 -1.90 -6.10 -12.76
CA PRO A 213 -1.14 -6.07 -11.52
C PRO A 213 0.27 -5.55 -11.79
N LEU A 214 0.82 -4.78 -10.85
CA LEU A 214 2.16 -4.15 -10.95
C LEU A 214 3.26 -5.15 -11.34
N VAL A 215 3.11 -6.41 -10.93
CA VAL A 215 3.92 -7.54 -11.40
C VAL A 215 2.98 -8.54 -12.07
N SER A 216 3.14 -8.72 -13.39
CA SER A 216 2.37 -9.75 -14.11
C SER A 216 3.06 -11.11 -14.02
N TYR A 217 2.27 -12.18 -14.18
CA TYR A 217 2.81 -13.54 -14.29
C TYR A 217 3.78 -13.66 -15.47
N ASP A 218 3.48 -12.98 -16.58
CA ASP A 218 4.35 -12.97 -17.77
C ASP A 218 5.68 -12.26 -17.49
N MET A 219 5.68 -11.15 -16.74
CA MET A 219 6.93 -10.49 -16.31
C MET A 219 7.79 -11.40 -15.43
N MET A 220 7.17 -12.16 -14.51
CA MET A 220 7.87 -13.15 -13.70
C MET A 220 8.40 -14.30 -14.56
N ARG A 221 7.60 -14.79 -15.51
CA ARG A 221 7.94 -15.89 -16.42
C ARG A 221 9.09 -15.51 -17.34
N ASP A 222 9.06 -14.31 -17.92
CA ASP A 222 10.09 -13.80 -18.82
C ASP A 222 11.43 -13.65 -18.08
N VAL A 223 11.39 -13.21 -16.82
CA VAL A 223 12.58 -13.10 -15.95
C VAL A 223 13.12 -14.48 -15.55
N VAL A 224 12.25 -15.41 -15.20
CA VAL A 224 12.64 -16.80 -14.89
C VAL A 224 13.25 -17.50 -16.11
N ASN A 225 12.74 -17.19 -17.29
CA ASN A 225 13.16 -17.78 -18.56
C ASN A 225 14.28 -17.00 -19.27
N GLY A 226 14.70 -15.85 -18.74
CA GLY A 226 15.75 -15.01 -19.34
C GLY A 226 15.40 -14.44 -20.72
N VAL A 227 14.10 -14.27 -21.03
CA VAL A 227 13.64 -13.79 -22.33
C VAL A 227 13.91 -12.28 -22.42
N GLN A 228 14.73 -11.87 -23.40
CA GLN A 228 14.98 -10.45 -23.65
C GLN A 228 13.75 -9.79 -24.29
N GLN A 229 13.27 -8.71 -23.68
CA GLN A 229 12.39 -7.75 -24.33
C GLN A 229 13.21 -6.53 -24.78
N PHE A 230 12.65 -5.73 -25.71
CA PHE A 230 13.26 -4.58 -26.40
C PHE A 230 13.94 -3.49 -25.53
N ASN A 231 13.90 -3.61 -24.19
CA ASN A 231 14.45 -2.66 -23.23
C ASN A 231 15.67 -3.17 -22.43
N ASN A 232 16.24 -4.34 -22.76
CA ASN A 232 17.40 -4.87 -22.04
C ASN A 232 18.70 -4.73 -22.87
N ARG A 233 19.72 -4.06 -22.31
CA ARG A 233 21.09 -4.07 -22.86
C ARG A 233 21.76 -5.43 -22.63
N GLU A 234 22.67 -5.79 -23.54
CA GLU A 234 23.32 -7.10 -23.69
C GLU A 234 24.19 -7.59 -22.52
N GLU A 235 24.55 -6.75 -21.54
CA GLU A 235 25.49 -7.12 -20.46
C GLU A 235 24.86 -7.88 -19.27
N ILE A 236 23.56 -8.19 -19.33
CA ILE A 236 22.77 -8.59 -18.15
C ILE A 236 22.35 -10.07 -18.25
N THR A 237 23.30 -11.00 -18.27
CA THR A 237 22.95 -12.45 -18.25
C THR A 237 24.03 -13.29 -17.58
N ALA A 238 24.04 -13.34 -16.23
CA ALA A 238 24.95 -14.25 -15.52
C ALA A 238 24.43 -14.85 -14.20
N SER A 239 23.30 -14.41 -13.62
CA SER A 239 22.76 -15.06 -12.39
C SER A 239 21.30 -14.73 -12.12
N LYS A 240 20.50 -15.74 -11.78
CA LYS A 240 19.07 -15.64 -11.41
C LYS A 240 18.80 -14.70 -10.23
N LEU A 241 19.70 -14.63 -9.25
CA LEU A 241 19.58 -13.71 -8.11
C LEU A 241 19.84 -12.26 -8.53
N LYS A 242 20.74 -12.05 -9.49
CA LYS A 242 21.00 -10.72 -10.07
C LYS A 242 19.79 -10.22 -10.84
N THR A 243 19.09 -11.09 -11.57
CA THR A 243 17.88 -10.73 -12.34
C THR A 243 16.72 -10.30 -11.43
N VAL A 244 16.50 -10.96 -10.30
CA VAL A 244 15.46 -10.57 -9.31
C VAL A 244 15.83 -9.25 -8.60
N PHE A 245 17.10 -9.04 -8.28
CA PHE A 245 17.60 -7.78 -7.74
C PHE A 245 17.53 -6.63 -8.76
N LEU A 246 17.70 -6.93 -10.05
CA LEU A 246 17.65 -5.96 -11.15
C LEU A 246 16.23 -5.58 -11.57
N LEU A 247 15.26 -6.51 -11.48
CA LEU A 247 13.82 -6.19 -11.55
C LEU A 247 13.42 -5.12 -10.54
N TRP A 248 14.02 -5.18 -9.36
CA TRP A 248 13.87 -4.14 -8.36
C TRP A 248 14.57 -2.87 -8.83
N LEU A 249 15.83 -2.93 -9.27
CA LEU A 249 16.62 -1.76 -9.68
C LEU A 249 16.02 -0.90 -10.80
N GLY A 250 15.03 -1.33 -11.57
CA GLY A 250 14.31 -0.45 -12.50
C GLY A 250 15.24 0.29 -13.46
N SER A 251 15.95 -0.44 -14.33
CA SER A 251 16.66 0.17 -15.45
C SER A 251 15.72 0.28 -16.66
N HIS A 252 15.27 1.49 -16.94
CA HIS A 252 14.77 1.88 -18.26
C HIS A 252 15.93 2.20 -19.20
#